data_AF-W7CJP5-F1
#
_entry.id   AF-W7CJP5-F1
#
_cell.length_a   1.000
_cell.length_b   1.000
_cell.length_c   1.000
_cell.angle_alpha   90.00
_cell.angle_beta   90.00
_cell.angle_gamma   90.00
#
_symmetry.space_group_name_H-M   'P 1'
#
loop_
_entity.id
_entity.type
_entity.pdbx_description
1 polymer ?
#
loop_
_entity_poly.entity_id
_entity_poly.type
_entity_poly.pdbx_seq_one_letter_code
_entity_poly.pdbx_strand_id
1 'polypeptide(L)' 'MVVEKKIVERSGILSETYPSVFVVELDQDENNFERVSYSYADVLTDAVEIVFDVEKAIEA' A
#
# COMPACT_ATOMS: atom_id res chain seq x y z
N MET A 1 -8.38 -17.90 -22.68
CA MET A 1 -8.08 -16.49 -22.35
C MET A 1 -8.27 -16.33 -20.86
N VAL A 2 -7.19 -16.39 -20.09
CA VAL A 2 -7.22 -15.91 -18.70
C VAL A 2 -6.83 -14.45 -18.82
N VAL A 3 -7.80 -13.55 -18.64
CA VAL A 3 -7.48 -12.13 -18.47
C VAL A 3 -6.84 -12.05 -17.09
N GLU A 4 -5.53 -11.84 -17.08
CA GLU A 4 -4.79 -11.51 -15.87
C GLU A 4 -5.47 -10.28 -15.27
N LYS A 5 -6.12 -10.44 -14.12
CA LYS A 5 -6.63 -9.29 -13.38
C LYS A 5 -5.42 -8.41 -13.14
N LYS A 6 -5.39 -7.21 -13.74
CA LYS A 6 -4.38 -6.20 -13.42
C LYS A 6 -4.62 -5.75 -11.98
N ILE A 7 -4.09 -6.52 -11.04
CA ILE A 7 -3.96 -6.13 -9.65
C ILE A 7 -2.75 -5.20 -9.65
N VAL A 8 -2.99 -3.92 -9.37
CA VAL A 8 -1.92 -2.94 -9.34
C VAL A 8 -1.19 -3.13 -8.02
N GLU A 9 -0.17 -3.97 -8.02
CA GLU A 9 0.71 -4.17 -6.88
C GLU A 9 1.60 -2.94 -6.75
N ARG A 10 1.44 -2.21 -5.64
CA ARG A 10 2.26 -1.03 -5.35
C ARG A 10 2.93 -1.23 -4.01
N SER A 11 4.26 -1.30 -4.03
CA SER A 11 5.08 -1.31 -2.82
C SER A 11 5.29 0.13 -2.34
N GLY A 12 5.13 0.36 -1.05
CA GLY A 12 5.36 1.66 -0.44
C GLY A 12 5.63 1.55 1.05
N ILE A 13 5.94 2.69 1.65
CA ILE A 13 6.11 2.79 3.10
C ILE A 13 4.86 3.42 3.72
N LEU A 14 4.43 2.88 4.85
CA LEU A 14 3.38 3.50 5.66
C LEU A 14 3.99 4.74 6.34
N SER A 15 3.56 5.93 5.93
CA SER A 15 4.15 7.18 6.39
C SER A 15 3.37 7.80 7.55
N GLU A 16 2.03 7.80 7.45
CA GLU A 16 1.17 8.31 8.51
C GLU A 16 -0.05 7.42 8.75
N THR A 17 -0.42 7.25 10.00
CA THR A 17 -1.63 6.51 10.39
C THR A 17 -2.57 7.41 11.16
N TYR A 18 -3.80 7.54 10.69
CA TYR A 18 -4.88 8.23 11.37
C TYR A 18 -5.96 7.22 11.80
N PRO A 19 -6.90 7.60 12.69
CA PRO A 19 -7.93 6.69 13.21
C PRO A 19 -8.86 6.11 12.14
N SER A 20 -9.07 6.83 11.03
CA SER A 20 -10.02 6.44 9.98
C SER A 20 -9.36 6.15 8.63
N VAL A 21 -8.14 6.64 8.42
CA VAL A 21 -7.40 6.53 7.16
C VAL A 21 -5.91 6.36 7.45
N PHE A 22 -5.18 5.82 6.51
CA PHE A 22 -3.73 5.73 6.58
C PHE A 22 -3.11 6.19 5.26
N VAL A 23 -1.92 6.75 5.33
CA VAL A 23 -1.20 7.33 4.20
C VAL A 23 0.01 6.46 3.89
N VAL A 24 0.05 5.93 2.69
CA VAL A 24 1.17 5.15 2.15
C VAL A 24 1.89 5.99 1.12
N GLU A 25 3.20 6.12 1.26
CA GLU A 25 4.07 6.71 0.26
C GLU A 25 4.55 5.61 -0.68
N LEU A 26 4.11 5.67 -1.93
CA LEU A 26 4.46 4.71 -2.96
C LEU A 26 5.71 5.20 -3.70
N ASP A 27 6.68 4.30 -3.85
CA ASP A 27 7.93 4.57 -4.56
C ASP A 27 7.78 4.02 -5.99
N GLN A 28 7.20 4.80 -6.88
CA GLN A 28 7.14 4.46 -8.30
C GLN A 28 8.36 5.08 -8.98
N ASP A 29 9.48 4.36 -8.97
CA ASP A 29 10.69 4.64 -9.73
C ASP A 29 11.15 6.12 -9.70
N GLU A 30 11.91 6.47 -8.66
CA GLU A 30 13.01 7.45 -8.74
C GLU A 30 12.75 8.96 -8.57
N ASN A 31 11.53 9.52 -8.49
CA ASN A 31 11.35 10.92 -8.01
C ASN A 31 9.90 11.39 -7.76
N ASN A 32 8.91 10.50 -7.78
CA ASN A 32 7.50 10.89 -7.60
C ASN A 32 6.88 10.11 -6.44
N PHE A 33 7.00 10.67 -5.24
CA PHE A 33 6.37 10.15 -4.03
C PHE A 33 4.85 10.30 -4.14
N GLU A 34 4.19 9.28 -4.71
CA GLU A 34 2.73 9.26 -4.78
C GLU A 34 2.18 8.88 -3.41
N ARG A 35 1.75 9.89 -2.65
CA ARG A 35 1.09 9.70 -1.35
C ARG A 35 -0.36 9.31 -1.59
N VAL A 36 -0.72 8.10 -1.19
CA VAL A 36 -2.09 7.62 -1.30
C VAL A 36 -2.68 7.43 0.09
N SER A 37 -3.81 8.08 0.34
CA SER A 37 -4.60 7.84 1.54
C SER A 37 -5.62 6.74 1.30
N TYR A 38 -5.54 5.69 2.08
CA TYR A 38 -6.49 4.57 2.08
C TYR A 38 -7.34 4.61 3.34
N SER A 39 -8.61 4.21 3.23
CA SER A 39 -9.50 4.12 4.38
C SER A 39 -9.51 2.69 4.92
N TYR A 40 -9.72 2.51 6.22
CA TYR A 40 -9.90 1.15 6.76
C TYR A 40 -11.13 0.44 6.17
N ALA A 41 -12.11 1.20 5.65
CA ALA A 41 -13.25 0.65 4.93
C ALA A 41 -12.83 -0.12 3.67
N ASP A 42 -11.79 0.33 2.96
CA ASP A 42 -11.29 -0.34 1.75
C ASP A 42 -10.63 -1.68 2.10
N VAL A 43 -9.90 -1.71 3.21
CA VAL A 43 -9.32 -2.95 3.78
C VAL A 43 -10.42 -3.88 4.29
N LEU A 44 -11.45 -3.34 4.96
CA LEU A 44 -12.58 -4.13 5.47
C LEU A 44 -13.45 -4.73 4.36
N THR A 45 -13.52 -4.06 3.21
CA THR A 45 -14.34 -4.46 2.06
C THR A 45 -13.56 -5.30 1.04
N ASP A 46 -12.33 -5.70 1.38
CA ASP A 46 -11.44 -6.49 0.50
C ASP A 46 -11.11 -5.76 -0.82
N ALA A 47 -11.31 -4.44 -0.86
CA ALA A 47 -11.00 -3.62 -2.03
C ALA A 47 -9.48 -3.35 -2.14
N VAL A 48 -8.76 -3.42 -1.01
CA VAL A 48 -7.31 -3.25 -0.92
C VAL A 48 -6.73 -4.33 0.00
N GLU A 49 -5.73 -5.06 -0.49
CA GLU A 49 -4.95 -6.01 0.30
C GLU A 49 -3.61 -5.39 0.69
N ILE A 50 -3.24 -5.50 1.97
CA ILE A 50 -1.98 -4.98 2.50
C ILE A 50 -1.12 -6.16 2.92
N VAL A 51 0.07 -6.26 2.34
CA VAL A 51 1.08 -7.25 2.72
C VAL A 51 2.22 -6.51 3.40
N PHE A 52 2.47 -6.85 4.66
CA PHE A 52 3.62 -6.33 5.39
C PHE A 52 4.84 -7.19 5.06
N ASP A 53 5.82 -6.60 4.38
CA ASP A 53 7.10 -7.24 4.16
C ASP A 53 7.91 -7.18 5.47
N VAL A 54 7.74 -8.20 6.30
CA VAL A 54 8.31 -8.27 7.66
C VAL A 54 9.84 -8.48 7.62
N GLU A 55 10.39 -8.86 6.47
CA GLU A 55 11.83 -9.10 6.29
C GLU A 55 12.65 -7.80 6.40
N LYS A 56 12.07 -6.65 6.00
CA LYS A 56 12.74 -5.34 6.07
C LYS A 56 12.76 -4.71 7.47
N ALA A 57 11.94 -5.20 8.40
CA ALA A 57 11.82 -4.64 9.76
C ALA A 57 12.83 -5.24 10.77
N ILE A 58 13.52 -6.33 10.41
CA ILE A 58 14.44 -7.03 11.31
C ILE A 58 15.88 -6.46 11.20
N GLU A 59 16.14 -5.54 10.27
CA GLU A 59 17.46 -4.93 10.05
C GLU A 59 17.57 -3.51 10.63
N ALA A 60 17.01 -3.27 11.82
CA ALA A 60 17.15 -2.01 12.57
C ALA A 60 17.55 -2.25 14.03
#